data_AF-A0A384B6C0-F1
#
_entry.id   AF-A0A384B6C0-F1
#
_cell.length_a   1.000
_cell.length_b   1.000
_cell.length_c   1.000
_cell.angle_alpha   90.00
_cell.angle_beta   90.00
_cell.angle_gamma   90.00
#
_symmetry.space_group_name_H-M   'P 1'
#
loop_
_entity.id
_entity.type
_entity.pdbx_description
1 polymer ?
#
loop_
_entity_poly.entity_id
_entity_poly.type
_entity_poly.pdbx_seq_one_letter_code
_entity_poly.pdbx_strand_id
1 'polypeptide(L)' 'AFTDTERLIGDAAKNQVALNPQNTVFDAKRLIGRKFGDPVVQSDMKHWPFRVINDGDKPKVQVSYKGETKAFYPEEISSM' A
#
# COMPACT_ATOMS: atom_id res chain seq x y z
N ALA A 1 3.54 -4.87 5.85
CA ALA A 1 3.72 -5.80 4.73
C ALA A 1 2.76 -6.97 4.86
N PHE A 2 2.32 -7.53 3.74
CA PHE A 2 1.35 -8.62 3.68
C PHE A 2 2.02 -9.86 3.07
N THR A 3 1.87 -11.00 3.74
CA THR A 3 2.38 -12.30 3.27
C THR A 3 1.24 -13.32 3.13
N ASP A 4 1.55 -14.54 2.71
CA ASP A 4 0.54 -15.59 2.57
C ASP A 4 0.03 -16.11 3.93
N THR A 5 0.74 -15.83 5.02
CA THR A 5 0.42 -16.34 6.36
C THR A 5 0.02 -15.23 7.31
N GLU A 6 0.67 -14.07 7.23
CA GLU A 6 0.61 -13.05 8.27
C GLU A 6 0.78 -11.62 7.75
N ARG A 7 0.50 -10.66 8.63
CA ARG A 7 0.68 -9.25 8.38
C ARG A 7 1.79 -8.73 9.28
N LEU A 8 2.85 -8.24 8.66
CA LEU A 8 4.03 -7.70 9.34
C LEU A 8 3.93 -6.18 9.44
N ILE A 9 4.34 -5.60 10.57
CA ILE A 9 4.30 -4.14 10.83
C ILE A 9 5.67 -3.71 11.40
N GLY A 10 6.07 -2.46 11.16
CA GLY A 10 7.33 -1.90 11.66
C GLY A 10 8.57 -2.54 11.04
N ASP A 11 9.58 -2.82 11.87
CA ASP A 11 10.89 -3.32 11.42
C ASP A 11 10.78 -4.66 10.69
N ALA A 12 9.88 -5.55 11.10
CA ALA A 12 9.65 -6.84 10.43
C ALA A 12 9.21 -6.64 8.98
N ALA A 13 8.33 -5.66 8.72
CA ALA A 13 7.91 -5.33 7.36
C ALA A 13 9.04 -4.70 6.55
N LYS A 14 9.84 -3.83 7.17
CA LYS A 14 10.96 -3.13 6.52
C LYS A 14 12.08 -4.10 6.11
N ASN A 15 12.42 -5.06 6.96
CA ASN A 15 13.52 -6.00 6.71
C ASN A 15 13.26 -6.92 5.52
N GLN A 16 11.99 -7.22 5.21
CA GLN A 16 11.62 -8.09 4.09
C GLN A 16 11.17 -7.33 2.82
N VAL A 17 11.30 -5.99 2.78
CA VAL A 17 10.87 -5.18 1.62
C VAL A 17 11.57 -5.59 0.32
N ALA A 18 12.85 -6.00 0.39
CA ALA A 18 13.60 -6.42 -0.78
C ALA A 18 13.11 -7.77 -1.36
N LEU A 19 12.54 -8.63 -0.52
CA LEU A 19 12.01 -9.94 -0.92
C LEU A 19 10.56 -9.87 -1.36
N ASN A 20 9.78 -8.97 -0.77
CA ASN A 20 8.35 -8.83 -1.02
C ASN A 20 7.96 -7.35 -1.23
N PRO A 21 8.50 -6.68 -2.28
CA PRO A 21 8.33 -5.24 -2.44
C PRO A 21 6.90 -4.86 -2.81
N GLN A 22 6.21 -5.67 -3.61
CA GLN A 22 4.84 -5.37 -4.08
C GLN A 22 3.78 -5.42 -2.96
N ASN A 23 4.02 -6.20 -1.90
CA ASN A 23 3.11 -6.32 -0.76
C ASN A 23 3.66 -5.65 0.50
N THR A 24 4.76 -4.91 0.39
CA THR A 24 5.28 -4.09 1.49
C THR A 24 4.91 -2.63 1.27
N VAL A 25 3.83 -2.22 1.91
CA VAL A 25 3.31 -0.85 1.82
C VAL A 25 4.07 0.05 2.79
N PHE A 26 4.48 1.21 2.29
CA PHE A 26 5.07 2.32 3.04
C PHE A 26 4.52 3.64 2.51
N ASP A 27 4.84 4.76 3.15
CA ASP A 27 4.41 6.10 2.73
C ASP A 27 2.89 6.29 2.56
N ALA A 28 2.05 5.47 3.23
CA ALA A 28 0.59 5.60 3.18
C ALA A 28 0.10 7.01 3.55
N LYS A 29 0.83 7.72 4.42
CA LYS A 29 0.54 9.11 4.80
C LYS A 29 0.55 10.09 3.61
N ARG A 30 1.26 9.78 2.52
CA ARG A 30 1.25 10.60 1.28
C ARG A 30 -0.07 10.50 0.52
N LEU A 31 -0.84 9.43 0.75
CA LEU A 31 -2.13 9.17 0.11
C LEU A 31 -3.33 9.62 0.96
N ILE A 32 -3.19 9.73 2.29
CA ILE A 32 -4.29 10.09 3.19
C ILE A 32 -4.90 11.45 2.79
N GLY A 33 -6.23 11.47 2.65
CA GLY A 33 -7.00 12.67 2.35
C GLY A 33 -6.84 13.19 0.92
N ARG A 34 -6.09 12.49 0.06
CA ARG A 34 -5.93 12.84 -1.35
C ARG A 34 -6.88 12.03 -2.23
N LYS A 35 -7.13 12.58 -3.41
CA LYS A 35 -7.86 11.91 -4.48
C LYS A 35 -6.90 11.10 -5.35
N PHE A 36 -7.38 10.03 -5.95
CA PHE A 36 -6.56 9.20 -6.84
C PHE A 36 -5.99 10.03 -8.00
N GLY A 37 -6.79 10.93 -8.58
CA GLY A 37 -6.37 11.79 -9.70
C GLY A 37 -5.45 12.97 -9.32
N ASP A 38 -5.08 13.15 -8.05
CA ASP A 38 -4.17 14.22 -7.64
C ASP A 38 -2.80 14.05 -8.34
N PRO A 39 -2.26 15.08 -9.02
CA PRO A 39 -0.96 15.00 -9.70
C PRO A 39 0.18 14.53 -8.79
N VAL A 40 0.13 14.85 -7.50
CA VAL A 40 1.12 14.39 -6.51
C VAL A 40 1.00 12.88 -6.31
N VAL A 41 -0.23 12.35 -6.18
CA VAL A 41 -0.48 10.91 -6.07
C VAL A 41 -0.01 10.18 -7.33
N GLN A 42 -0.34 10.71 -8.52
CA GLN A 42 0.08 10.13 -9.80
C GLN A 42 1.61 10.15 -9.98
N SER A 43 2.30 11.17 -9.47
CA SER A 43 3.76 11.23 -9.47
C SER A 43 4.36 10.22 -8.49
N ASP A 44 3.86 10.18 -7.24
CA ASP A 44 4.38 9.30 -6.19
C ASP A 44 4.21 7.82 -6.55
N MET A 45 3.10 7.45 -7.17
CA MET A 45 2.83 6.10 -7.65
C MET A 45 3.90 5.54 -8.60
N LYS A 46 4.65 6.39 -9.31
CA LYS A 46 5.73 5.96 -10.21
C LYS A 46 6.97 5.47 -9.46
N HIS A 47 7.09 5.81 -8.18
CA HIS A 47 8.25 5.51 -7.35
C HIS A 47 7.99 4.34 -6.40
N TRP A 48 6.75 3.90 -6.26
CA TRP A 48 6.40 2.79 -5.36
C TRP A 48 6.37 1.45 -6.08
N PRO A 49 6.82 0.37 -5.41
CA PRO A 49 6.74 -0.97 -5.97
C PRO A 49 5.34 -1.61 -5.84
N PHE A 50 4.50 -1.08 -4.95
CA PHE A 50 3.14 -1.57 -4.72
C PHE A 50 2.12 -0.83 -5.58
N ARG A 51 0.99 -1.49 -5.84
CA ARG A 51 -0.06 -0.95 -6.71
C ARG A 51 -1.03 -0.09 -5.92
N VAL A 52 -1.35 1.08 -6.47
CA VAL A 52 -2.47 1.92 -6.00
C VAL A 52 -3.57 1.88 -7.05
N ILE A 53 -4.81 1.64 -6.64
CA ILE A 53 -6.01 1.59 -7.48
C ILE A 53 -6.98 2.71 -7.11
N ASN A 54 -7.83 3.07 -8.06
CA ASN A 54 -8.89 4.05 -7.87
C ASN A 54 -10.18 3.34 -7.42
N ASP A 55 -10.72 3.75 -6.28
CA ASP A 55 -12.05 3.36 -5.79
C ASP A 55 -12.89 4.61 -5.56
N GLY A 56 -13.73 4.98 -6.54
CA GLY A 56 -14.60 6.15 -6.42
C GLY A 56 -13.85 7.46 -6.12
N ASP A 57 -12.75 7.72 -6.82
CA ASP A 57 -11.84 8.89 -6.65
C ASP A 57 -10.95 8.82 -5.40
N LYS A 58 -11.03 7.76 -4.59
CA LYS A 58 -10.16 7.53 -3.44
C LYS A 58 -9.07 6.52 -3.80
N PRO A 59 -7.79 6.80 -3.48
CA PRO A 59 -6.72 5.83 -3.69
C PRO A 59 -6.82 4.69 -2.68
N LYS A 60 -6.68 3.45 -3.15
CA LYS A 60 -6.48 2.25 -2.31
C LYS A 60 -5.21 1.54 -2.68
N VAL A 61 -4.51 0.98 -1.71
CA VAL A 61 -3.33 0.14 -1.95
C VAL A 61 -3.78 -1.30 -2.13
N GLN A 62 -3.45 -1.90 -3.26
CA GLN A 62 -3.75 -3.29 -3.59
C GLN A 62 -2.55 -4.18 -3.27
N VAL A 63 -2.80 -5.25 -2.51
CA VAL A 63 -1.81 -6.22 -2.07
C VAL A 63 -2.37 -7.64 -2.19
N SER A 64 -1.49 -8.62 -2.31
CA SER A 64 -1.82 -10.03 -2.10
C SER A 64 -1.65 -10.37 -0.62
N TYR A 65 -2.69 -10.90 0.00
CA TYR A 65 -2.68 -11.33 1.39
C TYR A 65 -3.43 -12.65 1.53
N LYS A 66 -2.75 -13.70 2.02
CA LYS A 66 -3.30 -15.06 2.14
C LYS A 66 -3.85 -15.63 0.81
N GLY A 67 -3.14 -15.40 -0.29
CA GLY A 67 -3.56 -15.83 -1.62
C GLY A 67 -4.73 -15.04 -2.23
N GLU A 68 -5.26 -14.05 -1.52
CA GLU A 68 -6.34 -13.18 -2.00
C GLU A 68 -5.83 -11.78 -2.32
N THR A 69 -6.32 -11.19 -3.41
CA THR A 69 -6.10 -9.77 -3.69
C THR A 69 -6.99 -8.94 -2.79
N LYS A 70 -6.39 -8.10 -1.94
CA LYS A 70 -7.09 -7.16 -1.06
C LYS A 70 -6.68 -5.73 -1.37
N ALA A 71 -7.60 -4.80 -1.13
CA ALA A 71 -7.37 -3.38 -1.29
C ALA A 71 -7.70 -2.66 0.01
N PHE A 72 -6.79 -1.82 0.49
CA PHE A 72 -6.92 -1.09 1.74
C PHE A 72 -6.83 0.41 1.48
N TYR A 73 -7.61 1.18 2.23
CA TYR A 73 -7.47 2.62 2.26
C TYR A 73 -6.17 3.03 2.99
N PRO A 74 -5.58 4.19 2.63
CA PRO A 74 -4.39 4.72 3.29
C PRO A 74 -4.53 4.87 4.81
N GLU A 75 -5.73 5.23 5.28
CA GLU A 75 -6.09 5.32 6.69
C GLU A 75 -6.11 3.95 7.39
N GLU A 76 -6.53 2.88 6.71
CA GLU A 76 -6.47 1.52 7.23
C GLU A 76 -5.02 1.04 7.37
N ILE A 77 -4.16 1.38 6.40
CA ILE A 77 -2.73 1.06 6.50
C ILE A 77 -2.05 1.83 7.63
N SER A 78 -2.47 3.08 7.87
CA SER A 78 -1.87 3.94 8.89
C SER A 78 -2.35 3.62 10.31
N SER A 79 -3.47 2.91 10.46
CA SER A 79 -3.96 2.43 11.77
C SER A 79 -3.35 1.10 12.21
N MET A 80 -2.61 0.43 11.32
CA MET A 80 -1.85 -0.78 11.61
C MET A 80 -0.50 -0.44 12.26
#